data_AF-A0A651E9J9-F1
#
_entry.id   AF-A0A651E9J9-F1
#
_cell.length_a   1.000
_cell.length_b   1.000
_cell.length_c   1.000
_cell.angle_alpha   90.00
_cell.angle_beta   90.00
_cell.angle_gamma   90.00
#
_symmetry.space_group_name_H-M   'P 1'
#
loop_
_entity.id
_entity.type
_entity.pdbx_description
1 polymer ?
#
loop_
_entity_poly.entity_id
_entity_poly.type
_entity_poly.pdbx_seq_one_letter_code
_entity_poly.pdbx_strand_id
1 'polypeptide(L)'
;MRAGLMRVVVAVAALCAAAATADDPRHRMGYATPEARARFQLCRAAVFHHLDGAEDPASTVPRPVARTLLDQINFIMAEAMTSERIASVDDAQEVLRLGETFFLGFTRMLAAERERLSDVGRRDAILTECIPVIWTSVRLYIDDLAAWRRDSIPSPAARTPEESRARQDETMRRLMGGE
;
A
#
# COMPACT_ATOMS: atom_id res chain seq x y z
N MET A 1 -15.99 -13.17 50.96
CA MET A 1 -15.10 -12.17 50.33
C MET A 1 -14.16 -12.81 49.30
N ARG A 2 -14.64 -13.31 48.15
CA ARG A 2 -13.76 -13.91 47.10
C ARG A 2 -14.21 -13.73 45.64
N ALA A 3 -15.22 -12.90 45.37
CA ALA A 3 -15.67 -12.63 44.00
C ALA A 3 -15.05 -11.36 43.36
N GLY A 4 -14.48 -10.46 44.17
CA GLY A 4 -13.92 -9.19 43.70
C GLY A 4 -12.52 -9.32 43.08
N LEU A 5 -11.65 -10.16 43.65
CA LEU A 5 -10.27 -10.31 43.19
C LEU A 5 -10.17 -10.92 41.78
N MET A 6 -11.07 -11.85 41.45
CA MET A 6 -11.03 -12.57 40.17
C MET A 6 -11.41 -11.67 38.98
N ARG A 7 -12.25 -10.64 39.20
CA ARG A 7 -12.60 -9.64 38.17
C ARG A 7 -11.47 -8.66 37.88
N VAL A 8 -10.66 -8.32 38.89
CA VAL A 8 -9.52 -7.41 38.73
C VAL A 8 -8.39 -8.08 37.94
N VAL A 9 -8.13 -9.36 38.17
CA VAL A 9 -7.06 -10.10 37.46
C VAL A 9 -7.40 -10.28 35.97
N VAL A 10 -8.67 -10.52 35.62
CA VAL A 10 -9.09 -10.64 34.21
C VAL A 10 -9.03 -9.30 33.47
N ALA A 11 -9.36 -8.19 34.13
CA ALA A 11 -9.26 -6.86 33.53
C ALA A 11 -7.80 -6.46 33.24
N VAL A 12 -6.86 -6.76 34.15
CA VAL A 12 -5.44 -6.48 33.96
C VAL A 12 -4.84 -7.34 32.84
N ALA A 13 -5.21 -8.62 32.74
CA ALA A 13 -4.76 -9.48 31.65
C ALA A 13 -5.28 -9.02 30.27
N ALA A 14 -6.51 -8.50 30.19
CA ALA A 14 -7.07 -7.95 28.96
C ALA A 14 -6.40 -6.62 28.55
N LEU A 15 -6.03 -5.77 29.53
CA LEU A 15 -5.27 -4.54 29.28
C LEU A 15 -3.81 -4.82 28.86
N CYS A 16 -3.17 -5.86 29.39
CA CYS A 16 -1.84 -6.29 28.95
C CYS A 16 -1.85 -6.98 27.58
N ALA A 17 -2.92 -7.72 27.24
CA ALA A 17 -3.08 -8.31 25.90
C ALA A 17 -3.36 -7.23 24.82
N ALA A 18 -4.11 -6.17 25.16
CA ALA A 18 -4.34 -5.05 24.26
C ALA A 18 -3.10 -4.16 24.04
N ALA A 19 -2.20 -4.10 25.02
CA ALA A 19 -0.93 -3.37 24.90
C ALA A 19 0.11 -4.12 24.04
N ALA A 20 0.06 -5.46 24.00
CA ALA A 20 0.96 -6.26 23.17
C ALA A 20 0.56 -6.31 21.67
N THR A 21 -0.63 -5.82 21.32
CA THR A 21 -1.07 -5.66 19.93
C THR A 21 -0.86 -4.25 19.37
N ALA A 22 -0.33 -3.33 20.19
CA ALA A 22 0.12 -2.03 19.72
C ALA A 22 1.56 -2.18 19.19
N ASP A 23 1.77 -1.81 17.93
CA ASP A 23 3.05 -1.77 17.22
C ASP A 23 3.64 -3.10 16.73
N ASP A 24 2.84 -3.93 16.08
CA ASP A 24 3.38 -4.76 15.01
C ASP A 24 3.34 -3.98 13.68
N PRO A 25 4.49 -3.57 13.10
CA PRO A 25 4.53 -2.95 11.77
C PRO A 25 3.79 -3.79 10.71
N ARG A 26 3.77 -5.12 10.89
CA ARG A 26 3.10 -6.09 10.00
C ARG A 26 1.58 -5.92 9.95
N HIS A 27 0.97 -5.28 10.96
CA HIS A 27 -0.48 -5.03 11.03
C HIS A 27 -0.90 -3.65 10.52
N ARG A 28 0.04 -2.76 10.18
CA ARG A 28 -0.27 -1.40 9.69
C ARG A 28 -0.71 -1.36 8.22
N MET A 29 -0.49 -2.44 7.50
CA MET A 29 -0.70 -2.50 6.07
C MET A 29 -2.13 -2.98 5.79
N GLY A 30 -2.92 -2.19 5.06
CA GLY A 30 -4.36 -2.40 4.80
C GLY A 30 -4.76 -3.69 4.06
N TYR A 31 -3.87 -4.68 3.95
CA TYR A 31 -4.05 -6.05 3.43
C TYR A 31 -3.67 -7.12 4.46
N ALA A 32 -3.66 -6.78 5.75
CA ALA A 32 -3.46 -7.77 6.82
C ALA A 32 -4.53 -8.89 6.80
N THR A 33 -5.75 -8.60 6.30
CA THR A 33 -6.83 -9.58 6.23
C THR A 33 -6.87 -10.34 4.90
N PRO A 34 -7.37 -11.59 4.86
CA PRO A 34 -7.61 -12.32 3.62
C PRO A 34 -8.48 -11.56 2.61
N GLU A 35 -9.54 -10.89 3.08
CA GLU A 35 -10.47 -10.14 2.23
C GLU A 35 -9.78 -8.96 1.54
N ALA A 36 -8.98 -8.21 2.30
CA ALA A 36 -8.25 -7.08 1.75
C ALA A 36 -7.15 -7.51 0.77
N ARG A 37 -6.51 -8.67 1.00
CA ARG A 37 -5.59 -9.28 0.02
C ARG A 37 -6.29 -9.67 -1.27
N ALA A 38 -7.46 -10.32 -1.17
CA ALA A 38 -8.25 -10.67 -2.34
C ALA A 38 -8.68 -9.41 -3.13
N ARG A 39 -9.10 -8.35 -2.43
CA ARG A 39 -9.45 -7.06 -3.05
C ARG A 39 -8.25 -6.43 -3.76
N PHE A 40 -7.08 -6.41 -3.13
CA PHE A 40 -5.86 -5.89 -3.73
C PHE A 40 -5.44 -6.69 -4.98
N GLN A 41 -5.48 -8.02 -4.91
CA GLN A 41 -5.19 -8.90 -6.05
C GLN A 41 -6.16 -8.67 -7.21
N LEU A 42 -7.46 -8.49 -6.91
CA LEU A 42 -8.46 -8.15 -7.92
C LEU A 42 -8.16 -6.80 -8.58
N CYS A 43 -7.79 -5.78 -7.79
CA CYS A 43 -7.39 -4.48 -8.33
C CYS A 43 -6.20 -4.60 -9.28
N ARG A 44 -5.17 -5.33 -8.88
CA ARG A 44 -4.00 -5.60 -9.72
C ARG A 44 -4.38 -6.37 -11.00
N ALA A 45 -5.27 -7.35 -10.90
CA ALA A 45 -5.75 -8.12 -12.04
C ALA A 45 -6.54 -7.25 -13.04
N ALA A 46 -7.40 -6.37 -12.54
CA ALA A 46 -8.15 -5.43 -13.38
C ALA A 46 -7.22 -4.44 -14.11
N VAL A 47 -6.21 -3.90 -13.41
CA VAL A 47 -5.19 -3.04 -14.02
C VAL A 47 -4.39 -3.78 -15.08
N PHE A 48 -3.97 -5.01 -14.79
CA PHE A 48 -3.24 -5.85 -15.75
C PHE A 48 -4.07 -6.08 -17.01
N HIS A 49 -5.31 -6.54 -16.89
CA HIS A 49 -6.22 -6.77 -18.02
C HIS A 49 -6.52 -5.50 -18.81
N HIS A 50 -6.60 -4.35 -18.16
CA HIS A 50 -6.88 -3.08 -18.82
C HIS A 50 -5.68 -2.57 -19.64
N LEU A 51 -4.46 -2.85 -19.16
CA LEU A 51 -3.23 -2.43 -19.83
C LEU A 51 -2.73 -3.44 -20.86
N ASP A 52 -3.22 -4.68 -20.81
CA ASP A 52 -2.91 -5.76 -21.76
C ASP A 52 -3.57 -5.49 -23.11
N GLY A 53 -2.75 -5.23 -24.13
CA GLY A 53 -3.21 -4.95 -25.49
C GLY A 53 -3.47 -3.48 -25.81
N ALA A 54 -4.17 -3.25 -26.92
CA ALA A 54 -4.51 -1.93 -27.44
C ALA A 54 -5.58 -1.23 -26.58
N GLU A 55 -5.66 0.08 -26.68
CA GLU A 55 -6.70 0.85 -26.00
C GLU A 55 -8.08 0.49 -26.55
N ASP A 56 -9.00 0.15 -25.64
CA ASP A 56 -10.39 -0.15 -26.00
C ASP A 56 -11.20 1.17 -26.00
N PRO A 57 -11.78 1.58 -27.13
CA PRO A 57 -12.55 2.82 -27.21
C PRO A 57 -13.83 2.81 -26.36
N ALA A 58 -14.31 1.63 -25.92
CA ALA A 58 -15.44 1.51 -25.00
C ALA A 58 -15.05 1.74 -23.54
N SER A 59 -13.75 1.85 -23.24
CA SER A 59 -13.24 2.08 -21.89
C SER A 59 -13.50 3.50 -21.43
N THR A 60 -14.04 3.62 -20.22
CA THR A 60 -14.25 4.88 -19.49
C THR A 60 -13.05 5.26 -18.63
N VAL A 61 -12.20 4.29 -18.28
CA VAL A 61 -10.95 4.54 -17.55
C VAL A 61 -9.84 4.85 -18.55
N PRO A 62 -9.17 6.01 -18.48
CA PRO A 62 -8.04 6.31 -19.37
C PRO A 62 -6.80 5.47 -19.03
N ARG A 63 -6.05 5.01 -20.03
CA ARG A 63 -4.81 4.25 -19.81
C ARG A 63 -3.80 4.93 -18.87
N PRO A 64 -3.58 6.25 -18.89
CA PRO A 64 -2.69 6.91 -17.92
C PRO A 64 -3.13 6.73 -16.45
N VAL A 65 -4.44 6.66 -16.19
CA VAL A 65 -4.98 6.39 -14.84
C VAL A 65 -4.66 4.97 -14.42
N ALA A 66 -4.91 3.99 -15.30
CA ALA A 66 -4.57 2.59 -15.03
C ALA A 66 -3.05 2.39 -14.84
N ARG A 67 -2.21 3.11 -15.60
CA ARG A 67 -0.74 3.12 -15.42
C ARG A 67 -0.36 3.63 -14.04
N THR A 68 -0.95 4.74 -13.61
CA THR A 68 -0.71 5.31 -12.28
C THR A 68 -1.11 4.35 -11.17
N LEU A 69 -2.25 3.66 -11.32
CA LEU A 69 -2.66 2.61 -10.39
C LEU A 69 -1.65 1.46 -10.36
N LEU A 70 -1.11 1.03 -11.50
CA LEU A 70 -0.07 0.01 -11.55
C LEU A 70 1.18 0.43 -10.79
N ASP A 71 1.65 1.66 -10.99
CA ASP A 71 2.84 2.19 -10.31
C ASP A 71 2.64 2.25 -8.79
N GLN A 72 1.45 2.67 -8.35
CA GLN A 72 1.07 2.67 -6.93
C GLN A 72 0.98 1.26 -6.33
N ILE A 73 0.41 0.31 -7.06
CA ILE A 73 0.36 -1.11 -6.68
C ILE A 73 1.77 -1.68 -6.55
N ASN A 74 2.66 -1.37 -7.49
CA ASN A 74 4.05 -1.82 -7.47
C ASN A 74 4.83 -1.20 -6.29
N PHE A 75 4.61 0.09 -6.01
CA PHE A 75 5.18 0.75 -4.84
C PHE A 75 4.74 0.05 -3.55
N ILE A 76 3.43 -0.18 -3.39
CA ILE A 76 2.87 -0.93 -2.25
C ILE A 76 3.54 -2.30 -2.11
N MET A 77 3.63 -3.07 -3.19
CA MET A 77 4.23 -4.41 -3.14
C MET A 77 5.72 -4.35 -2.80
N ALA A 78 6.45 -3.39 -3.36
CA ALA A 78 7.87 -3.21 -3.07
C ALA A 78 8.07 -2.89 -1.59
N GLU A 79 7.39 -1.87 -1.07
CA GLU A 79 7.49 -1.48 0.34
C GLU A 79 7.04 -2.60 1.27
N ALA A 80 5.96 -3.33 0.95
CA ALA A 80 5.51 -4.47 1.75
C ALA A 80 6.58 -5.58 1.86
N MET A 81 7.39 -5.78 0.82
CA MET A 81 8.46 -6.79 0.82
C MET A 81 9.77 -6.31 1.44
N THR A 82 10.06 -5.00 1.37
CA THR A 82 11.38 -4.45 1.76
C THR A 82 11.38 -3.73 3.10
N SER A 83 10.22 -3.31 3.60
CA SER A 83 10.11 -2.59 4.88
C SER A 83 10.23 -3.51 6.10
N GLU A 84 10.05 -4.82 5.94
CA GLU A 84 10.19 -5.77 7.04
C GLU A 84 11.67 -6.02 7.39
N ARG A 85 12.03 -5.71 8.63
CA ARG A 85 13.33 -6.06 9.19
C ARG A 85 13.30 -7.53 9.62
N ILE A 86 13.91 -8.39 8.82
CA ILE A 86 14.05 -9.82 9.15
C ILE A 86 15.02 -9.96 10.33
N ALA A 87 14.47 -10.13 11.53
CA ALA A 87 15.24 -10.32 12.76
C ALA A 87 15.30 -11.80 13.17
N SER A 88 14.40 -12.63 12.64
CA SER A 88 14.26 -14.05 12.96
C SER A 88 13.91 -14.91 11.74
N VAL A 89 13.98 -16.24 11.91
CA VAL A 89 13.52 -17.20 10.91
C VAL A 89 12.01 -17.09 10.68
N ASP A 90 11.24 -16.83 11.72
CA ASP A 90 9.78 -16.67 11.62
C ASP A 90 9.41 -15.44 10.78
N ASP A 91 10.15 -14.33 10.93
CA ASP A 91 9.97 -13.15 10.09
C ASP A 91 10.29 -13.45 8.62
N ALA A 92 11.36 -14.22 8.36
CA ALA A 92 11.71 -14.62 7.00
C ALA A 92 10.60 -15.50 6.37
N GLN A 93 10.00 -16.40 7.14
CA GLN A 93 8.89 -17.23 6.67
C GLN A 93 7.65 -16.40 6.36
N GLU A 94 7.36 -15.38 7.16
CA GLU A 94 6.21 -14.51 6.94
C GLU A 94 6.38 -13.66 5.68
N VAL A 95 7.57 -13.10 5.45
CA VAL A 95 7.90 -12.39 4.20
C VAL A 95 7.75 -13.31 2.98
N LEU A 96 8.21 -14.56 3.07
CA LEU A 96 8.03 -15.54 2.00
C LEU A 96 6.56 -15.84 1.73
N ARG A 97 5.76 -16.03 2.79
CA ARG A 97 4.31 -16.26 2.68
C ARG A 97 3.57 -15.06 2.08
N LEU A 98 4.00 -13.86 2.43
CA LEU A 98 3.50 -12.61 1.86
C LEU A 98 3.84 -12.54 0.36
N GLY A 99 5.09 -12.84 -0.01
CA GLY A 99 5.54 -12.95 -1.40
C GLY A 99 4.72 -13.97 -2.19
N GLU A 100 4.56 -15.20 -1.68
CA GLU A 100 3.72 -16.22 -2.30
C GLU A 100 2.28 -15.73 -2.51
N THR A 101 1.71 -15.03 -1.52
CA THR A 101 0.37 -14.47 -1.63
C THR A 101 0.30 -13.42 -2.73
N PHE A 102 1.29 -12.53 -2.85
CA PHE A 102 1.30 -11.51 -3.89
C PHE A 102 1.54 -12.06 -5.30
N PHE A 103 2.40 -13.07 -5.45
CA PHE A 103 2.75 -13.60 -6.77
C PHE A 103 1.85 -14.77 -7.19
N LEU A 104 1.77 -15.83 -6.40
CA LEU A 104 0.96 -17.02 -6.72
C LEU A 104 -0.52 -16.73 -6.58
N GLY A 105 -0.92 -15.97 -5.55
CA GLY A 105 -2.31 -15.56 -5.37
C GLY A 105 -2.80 -14.69 -6.53
N PHE A 106 -1.96 -13.81 -7.06
CA PHE A 106 -2.28 -13.02 -8.24
C PHE A 106 -2.50 -13.88 -9.50
N THR A 107 -1.65 -14.86 -9.78
CA THR A 107 -1.85 -15.75 -10.93
C THR A 107 -3.17 -16.53 -10.84
N ARG A 108 -3.54 -16.98 -9.64
CA ARG A 108 -4.84 -17.62 -9.39
C ARG A 108 -6.00 -16.65 -9.60
N MET A 109 -5.86 -15.40 -9.14
CA MET A 109 -6.86 -14.36 -9.34
C MET A 109 -7.09 -14.06 -10.82
N LEU A 110 -6.01 -13.92 -11.61
CA LEU A 110 -6.12 -13.71 -13.06
C LEU A 110 -6.91 -14.84 -13.75
N ALA A 111 -6.63 -16.10 -13.37
CA ALA A 111 -7.34 -17.24 -13.94
C ALA A 111 -8.82 -17.27 -13.54
N ALA A 112 -9.12 -17.00 -12.26
CA ALA A 112 -10.48 -17.04 -11.72
C ALA A 112 -11.38 -15.91 -12.25
N GLU A 113 -10.80 -14.73 -12.46
CA GLU A 113 -11.54 -13.51 -12.82
C GLU A 113 -11.49 -13.18 -14.31
N ARG A 114 -10.81 -14.01 -15.13
CA ARG A 114 -10.57 -13.76 -16.55
C ARG A 114 -11.84 -13.36 -17.30
N GLU A 115 -12.92 -14.13 -17.13
CA GLU A 115 -14.19 -13.86 -17.84
C GLU A 115 -14.77 -12.51 -17.42
N ARG A 116 -14.81 -12.23 -16.11
CA ARG A 116 -15.33 -10.97 -15.59
C ARG A 116 -14.50 -9.76 -16.00
N LEU A 117 -13.17 -9.89 -16.04
CA LEU A 117 -12.24 -8.82 -16.39
C LEU A 117 -12.09 -8.63 -17.91
N SER A 118 -12.56 -9.58 -18.71
CA SER A 118 -12.65 -9.42 -20.17
C SER A 118 -13.80 -8.49 -20.57
N ASP A 119 -14.81 -8.33 -19.71
CA ASP A 119 -15.87 -7.34 -19.89
C ASP A 119 -15.39 -5.94 -19.50
N VAL A 120 -15.42 -5.01 -20.45
CA VAL A 120 -14.90 -3.64 -20.30
C VAL A 120 -15.63 -2.89 -19.18
N GLY A 121 -16.97 -2.94 -19.16
CA GLY A 121 -17.77 -2.20 -18.19
C GLY A 121 -17.55 -2.69 -16.75
N ARG A 122 -17.48 -4.02 -16.57
CA ARG A 122 -17.19 -4.61 -15.26
C ARG A 122 -15.76 -4.33 -14.81
N ARG A 123 -14.79 -4.45 -15.70
CA ARG A 123 -13.38 -4.13 -15.41
C ARG A 123 -13.22 -2.67 -15.00
N ASP A 124 -13.85 -1.74 -15.72
CA ASP A 124 -13.76 -0.31 -15.42
C ASP A 124 -14.46 0.08 -14.12
N ALA A 125 -15.59 -0.57 -13.79
CA ALA A 125 -16.23 -0.42 -12.49
C ALA A 125 -15.27 -0.87 -11.37
N ILE A 126 -14.62 -2.03 -11.52
CA ILE A 126 -13.62 -2.52 -10.55
C ILE A 126 -12.46 -1.53 -10.42
N LEU A 127 -11.91 -1.03 -11.53
CA LEU A 127 -10.82 -0.05 -11.51
C LEU A 127 -11.20 1.22 -10.75
N THR A 128 -12.42 1.72 -10.97
CA THR A 128 -12.93 2.91 -10.28
C THR A 128 -13.05 2.67 -8.78
N GLU A 129 -13.56 1.50 -8.39
CA GLU A 129 -13.63 1.11 -6.97
C GLU A 129 -12.25 0.88 -6.33
N CYS A 130 -11.23 0.55 -7.12
CA CYS A 130 -9.87 0.32 -6.65
C CYS A 130 -9.12 1.61 -6.33
N ILE A 131 -9.43 2.72 -7.00
CA ILE A 131 -8.76 4.03 -6.78
C ILE A 131 -8.68 4.40 -5.28
N PRO A 132 -9.79 4.47 -4.51
CA PRO A 132 -9.71 4.85 -3.10
C PRO A 132 -8.94 3.84 -2.24
N VAL A 133 -8.99 2.55 -2.57
CA VAL A 133 -8.29 1.49 -1.84
C VAL A 133 -6.78 1.61 -2.02
N ILE A 134 -6.33 1.75 -3.27
CA ILE A 134 -4.91 1.89 -3.60
C ILE A 134 -4.38 3.22 -3.06
N TRP A 135 -5.11 4.32 -3.25
CA TRP A 135 -4.71 5.62 -2.72
C TRP A 135 -4.55 5.62 -1.19
N THR A 136 -5.53 5.06 -0.47
CA THR A 136 -5.45 4.94 0.99
C THR A 136 -4.24 4.14 1.41
N SER A 137 -3.95 3.04 0.72
CA SER A 137 -2.78 2.19 1.00
C SER A 137 -1.48 2.95 0.76
N VAL A 138 -1.31 3.62 -0.39
CA VAL A 138 -0.12 4.43 -0.68
C VAL A 138 0.08 5.52 0.37
N ARG A 139 -0.99 6.23 0.75
CA ARG A 139 -0.92 7.29 1.76
C ARG A 139 -0.38 6.77 3.08
N LEU A 140 -0.80 5.58 3.53
CA LEU A 140 -0.29 4.98 4.77
C LEU A 140 1.23 4.77 4.72
N TYR A 141 1.79 4.26 3.62
CA TYR A 141 3.26 4.15 3.49
C TYR A 141 3.94 5.50 3.46
N ILE A 142 3.37 6.48 2.75
CA ILE A 142 3.96 7.83 2.71
C ILE A 142 4.00 8.43 4.12
N ASP A 143 2.92 8.29 4.88
CA ASP A 143 2.82 8.80 6.25
C ASP A 143 3.82 8.09 7.18
N ASP A 144 3.97 6.76 7.06
CA ASP A 144 4.93 5.96 7.81
C ASP A 144 6.38 6.29 7.44
N LEU A 145 6.69 6.41 6.14
CA LEU A 145 8.01 6.83 5.66
C LEU A 145 8.34 8.26 6.12
N ALA A 146 7.35 9.15 6.13
CA ALA A 146 7.52 10.51 6.64
C ALA A 146 7.76 10.52 8.15
N ALA A 147 7.07 9.66 8.92
CA ALA A 147 7.31 9.49 10.35
C ALA A 147 8.72 8.95 10.62
N TRP A 148 9.10 7.84 9.99
CA TRP A 148 10.44 7.28 10.09
C TRP A 148 11.52 8.31 9.75
N ARG A 149 11.32 9.09 8.67
CA ARG A 149 12.26 10.14 8.26
C ARG A 149 12.40 11.23 9.30
N ARG A 150 11.32 11.68 9.94
CA ARG A 150 11.35 12.68 11.01
C ARG A 150 12.18 12.21 12.20
N ASP A 151 12.09 10.92 12.53
CA ASP A 151 12.72 10.35 13.71
C ASP A 151 14.18 9.90 13.45
N SER A 152 14.50 9.48 12.22
CA SER A 152 15.77 8.80 11.90
C SER A 152 16.79 9.69 11.18
N ILE A 153 16.35 10.77 10.54
CA ILE A 153 17.23 11.70 9.84
C ILE A 153 17.03 13.07 10.47
N PRO A 154 18.09 13.71 11.03
CA PRO A 154 17.98 15.09 11.49
C PRO A 154 17.40 15.92 10.35
N SER A 155 16.22 16.51 10.58
CA SER A 155 15.62 17.35 9.56
C SER A 155 16.65 18.41 9.19
N PRO A 156 17.02 18.57 7.91
CA PRO A 156 17.79 19.74 7.53
C PRO A 156 17.02 20.95 8.04
N ALA A 157 17.75 21.94 8.57
CA ALA A 157 17.15 23.15 9.11
C ALA A 157 16.04 23.63 8.16
N ALA A 158 14.85 23.88 8.70
CA ALA A 158 13.71 24.29 7.90
C ALA A 158 14.15 25.49 7.06
N ARG A 159 14.12 25.31 5.73
CA ARG A 159 14.51 26.38 4.81
C ARG A 159 13.56 27.55 4.98
N THR A 160 14.08 28.75 4.86
CA THR A 160 13.22 29.92 4.85
C THR A 160 12.32 29.87 3.60
N PRO A 161 11.15 30.54 3.62
CA PRO A 161 10.30 30.66 2.43
C PRO A 161 11.07 31.22 1.22
N GLU A 162 12.03 32.11 1.45
CA GLU A 162 12.89 32.71 0.42
C GLU A 162 13.84 31.69 -0.21
N GLU A 163 14.50 30.86 0.61
CA GLU A 163 15.37 29.78 0.12
C GLU A 163 14.61 28.73 -0.69
N SER A 164 13.35 28.46 -0.32
CA SER A 164 12.51 27.51 -1.05
C SER A 164 12.08 28.05 -2.41
N ARG A 165 11.74 29.35 -2.49
CA ARG A 165 11.41 30.03 -3.75
C ARG A 165 12.61 30.09 -4.70
N ALA A 166 13.78 30.53 -4.20
CA ALA A 166 15.00 30.61 -5.01
C ALA A 166 15.38 29.26 -5.64
N ARG A 167 15.13 28.14 -4.94
CA ARG A 167 15.39 26.80 -5.45
C ARG A 167 14.35 26.34 -6.48
N GLN A 168 13.08 26.69 -6.29
CA GLN A 168 12.03 26.43 -7.28
C GLN A 168 12.31 27.20 -8.56
N ASP A 169 12.66 28.48 -8.46
CA ASP A 169 13.03 29.33 -9.58
C ASP A 169 14.26 28.78 -10.32
N GLU A 170 15.29 28.36 -9.58
CA GLU A 170 16.48 27.70 -10.14
C GLU A 170 16.14 26.38 -10.85
N THR A 171 15.22 25.60 -10.29
CA THR A 171 14.76 24.34 -10.90
C THR A 171 13.99 24.61 -12.19
N MET A 172 13.09 25.59 -12.17
CA MET A 172 12.32 26.02 -13.34
C MET A 172 13.24 26.57 -14.44
N ARG A 173 14.24 27.38 -14.07
CA ARG A 173 15.27 27.90 -15.00
C ARG A 173 16.00 26.78 -15.72
N ARG A 174 16.47 25.76 -14.97
CA ARG A 174 17.15 24.58 -15.54
C ARG A 174 16.25 23.75 -16.45
N LEU A 175 14.98 23.56 -16.07
CA LEU A 175 14.02 22.81 -16.88
C LEU A 175 13.62 23.54 -18.17
N MET A 176 13.65 24.87 -18.15
CA MET A 176 13.33 25.71 -19.31
C MET A 176 14.55 25.98 -20.23
N GLY A 177 15.69 25.32 -19.99
CA GLY A 177 16.88 25.43 -20.84
C GLY A 177 17.67 26.72 -20.67
N GLY A 178 17.54 27.41 -19.54
CA GLY A 178 18.40 28.55 -19.21
C GLY A 178 19.73 28.07 -18.65
N GLU A 179 20.82 28.27 -19.40
CA GLU A 179 22.20 28.19 -18.91
C GLU A 179 22.41 29.08 -17.66
#